data_AF-F1LHJ9-F1
#
_entry.id   AF-F1LHJ9-F1
#
_cell.length_a   1.000
_cell.length_b   1.000
_cell.length_c   1.000
_cell.angle_alpha   90.00
_cell.angle_beta   90.00
_cell.angle_gamma   90.00
#
_symmetry.space_group_name_H-M   'P 1'
#
loop_
_entity.id
_entity.type
_entity.pdbx_description
1 polymer ?
#
loop_
_entity_poly.entity_id
_entity_poly.type
_entity_poly.pdbx_seq_one_letter_code
_entity_poly.pdbx_strand_id
1 'polypeptide(L)' 'MAGRIKTPTNVKLLTNVAVVRMKKCGKRFEIACYKNKVVNWRNRT' A
#
# COMPACT_ATOMS: atom_id res chain seq x y z
N MET A 1 29.04 19.68 -5.10
CA MET A 1 28.28 18.98 -4.04
C MET A 1 27.07 19.84 -3.69
N ALA A 2 25.87 19.46 -4.12
CA ALA A 2 24.66 20.26 -3.93
C ALA A 2 24.34 20.42 -2.44
N GLY A 3 24.07 21.65 -2.01
CA GLY A 3 23.89 22.03 -0.60
C GLY A 3 22.77 21.23 0.07
N ARG A 4 22.97 20.91 1.34
CA ARG A 4 22.04 20.15 2.19
C ARG A 4 20.70 20.90 2.27
N ILE A 5 19.73 20.46 1.48
CA ILE A 5 18.36 21.00 1.45
C ILE A 5 17.75 20.74 2.84
N LYS A 6 17.43 21.81 3.58
CA LYS A 6 16.89 21.75 4.97
C LYS A 6 15.37 21.51 5.02
N THR A 7 14.73 21.15 3.92
CA THR A 7 13.28 20.89 3.89
C THR A 7 13.00 19.42 4.15
N PRO A 8 11.89 19.09 4.85
CA PRO A 8 11.46 17.71 4.97
C PRO A 8 11.20 17.15 3.57
N THR A 9 11.52 15.88 3.36
CA THR A 9 11.51 15.22 2.03
C THR A 9 10.13 15.06 1.39
N ASN A 10 9.05 15.64 1.96
CA ASN A 10 7.66 15.52 1.51
C ASN A 10 7.16 14.09 1.26
N VAL A 11 7.91 13.06 1.66
CA VAL A 11 7.51 11.65 1.51
C VAL A 11 6.56 11.28 2.65
N LYS A 12 5.26 11.23 2.36
CA LYS A 12 4.24 10.73 3.27
C LYS A 12 3.94 9.27 2.96
N LEU A 13 4.48 8.36 3.77
CA LEU A 13 4.19 6.93 3.63
C LEU A 13 2.73 6.64 3.99
N LEU A 14 2.05 5.88 3.13
CA LEU A 14 0.70 5.40 3.38
C LEU A 14 0.75 4.22 4.36
N THR A 15 0.75 4.50 5.66
CA THR A 15 0.87 3.49 6.74
C THR A 15 -0.39 2.64 6.94
N ASN A 16 -1.54 3.17 6.54
CA ASN A 16 -2.85 2.55 6.80
C ASN A 16 -3.37 1.68 5.64
N VAL A 17 -2.54 1.47 4.61
CA VAL A 17 -2.91 0.72 3.41
C VAL A 17 -2.26 -0.66 3.46
N ALA A 18 -3.06 -1.69 3.25
CA ALA A 18 -2.63 -3.05 2.95
C ALA A 18 -2.69 -3.30 1.44
N VAL A 19 -1.79 -4.16 0.95
CA VAL A 19 -1.79 -4.59 -0.45
C VAL A 19 -2.31 -6.03 -0.52
N VAL A 20 -3.41 -6.23 -1.23
CA VAL A 20 -3.91 -7.57 -1.56
C VAL A 20 -3.36 -7.96 -2.91
N ARG A 21 -2.76 -9.15 -2.99
CA ARG A 21 -2.09 -9.66 -4.19
C ARG A 21 -2.83 -10.88 -4.74
N MET A 22 -2.98 -10.91 -6.06
CA MET A 22 -3.50 -12.06 -6.80
C MET A 22 -2.59 -12.35 -7.99
N LYS A 23 -2.32 -13.63 -8.26
CA LYS A 23 -1.59 -14.08 -9.45
C LYS A 23 -2.53 -14.90 -10.32
N LYS A 24 -2.73 -14.51 -11.58
CA LYS A 24 -3.56 -15.23 -12.55
C LYS A 24 -3.01 -15.05 -13.96
N CYS A 25 -3.03 -16.11 -14.77
CA CYS A 25 -2.52 -16.10 -16.15
C CYS A 25 -1.10 -15.53 -16.28
N GLY A 26 -0.21 -15.87 -15.33
CA GLY A 26 1.17 -15.35 -15.29
C GLY A 26 1.32 -13.88 -14.90
N LYS A 27 0.22 -13.13 -14.71
CA LYS A 27 0.21 -11.71 -14.35
C LYS A 27 -0.04 -11.52 -12.86
N ARG A 28 0.53 -10.44 -12.31
CA ARG A 28 0.38 -10.02 -10.92
C ARG A 28 -0.59 -8.85 -10.85
N PHE A 29 -1.60 -8.99 -10.01
CA PHE A 29 -2.59 -7.95 -9.73
C PHE A 29 -2.47 -7.57 -8.25
N GLU A 30 -2.36 -6.27 -7.98
CA GLU A 30 -2.20 -5.73 -6.63
C GLU A 30 -3.26 -4.65 -6.40
N ILE A 31 -3.95 -4.70 -5.26
CA ILE A 31 -4.99 -3.73 -4.87
C ILE A 31 -4.62 -3.11 -3.53
N ALA A 32 -4.64 -1.78 -3.48
CA ALA A 32 -4.50 -0.99 -2.26
C ALA A 32 -5.85 -0.94 -1.52
N CYS A 33 -5.87 -1.37 -0.26
CA CYS A 33 -7.08 -1.45 0.54
C CYS A 33 -6.80 -1.30 2.03
N TYR A 34 -7.79 -0.90 2.82
CA TYR A 34 -7.64 -0.81 4.27
C TYR A 34 -7.62 -2.21 4.91
N LYS A 35 -6.74 -2.43 5.90
CA LYS A 35 -6.59 -3.71 6.62
C LYS A 35 -7.94 -4.27 7.12
N ASN A 36 -8.75 -3.42 7.75
CA ASN A 36 -10.04 -3.83 8.33
C ASN A 36 -11.02 -4.33 7.27
N LYS A 37 -11.02 -3.69 6.09
CA LYS A 37 -11.89 -4.08 4.98
C LYS A 37 -11.51 -5.44 4.42
N VAL A 38 -10.21 -5.74 4.33
CA VAL A 38 -9.70 -7.05 3.86
C VAL A 38 -10.11 -8.18 4.80
N VAL A 39 -9.94 -7.97 6.11
CA VAL A 39 -10.30 -8.98 7.11
C VAL A 39 -11.81 -9.22 7.09
N ASN A 40 -12.62 -8.15 7.05
CA ASN A 40 -14.07 -8.29 7.01
C ASN A 40 -14.53 -9.04 5.75
N TRP A 41 -14.00 -8.65 4.59
CA TRP A 41 -14.31 -9.31 3.31
C TRP A 41 -13.97 -10.81 3.31
N ARG A 42 -12.88 -11.21 3.97
CA ARG A 42 -12.48 -12.63 4.07
C ARG A 42 -13.36 -13.41 5.04
N ASN A 43 -13.74 -12.80 6.15
CA ASN A 43 -14.53 -13.44 7.20
C ASN A 43 -16.03 -13.54 6.85
N ARG A 44 -16.50 -12.83 5.82
CA ARG A 44 -17.91 -12.77 5.36
C ARG A 44 -18.90 -12.29 6.43
N THR A 45 -18.39 -11.63 7.47
CA THR A 45 -19.14 -10.79 8.41
C THR A 45 -19.26 -9.36 7.87
#